data_AF-A0A7X7XQJ7-F1
#
_entry.id   AF-A0A7X7XQJ7-F1
#
_cell.length_a   1.000
_cell.length_b   1.000
_cell.length_c   1.000
_cell.angle_alpha   90.00
_cell.angle_beta   90.00
_cell.angle_gamma   90.00
#
_symmetry.space_group_name_H-M   'P 1'
#
loop_
_entity.id
_entity.type
_entity.pdbx_description
1 polymer ?
#
loop_
_entity_poly.entity_id
_entity_poly.type
_entity_poly.pdbx_seq_one_letter_code
_entity_poly.pdbx_strand_id
1 'polypeptide(L)'
;MHHHGGGYSDIKECFEPWLPAITRLQAQPEKWALGYTEVSSDLCAWLPDNLGVDIRRHFRSLIGNGAFVVRPGTPLTTEWYAEVHRRLDYYASLLAEHPGDVWGSNPGYPVPWTGLQSLVFQPVCMKYLDRLIHDDSIKPSFENHR
;
A
#
# COMPACT_ATOMS: atom_id res chain seq x y z
N MET A 1 -6.80 1.25 -9.20
CA MET A 1 -7.00 -0.12 -8.66
C MET A 1 -8.43 -0.39 -8.19
N HIS A 2 -9.10 0.51 -7.47
CA HIS A 2 -10.50 0.29 -7.06
C HIS A 2 -11.47 -0.05 -8.21
N HIS A 3 -11.40 0.66 -9.35
CA HIS A 3 -12.35 0.47 -10.45
C HIS A 3 -12.07 -0.76 -11.34
N HIS A 4 -10.81 -1.11 -11.56
CA HIS A 4 -10.41 -2.14 -12.53
C HIS A 4 -9.60 -3.31 -11.94
N GLY A 5 -9.19 -3.20 -10.67
CA GLY A 5 -8.24 -4.12 -10.05
C GLY A 5 -6.86 -4.00 -10.68
N GLY A 6 -6.18 -5.12 -10.81
CA GLY A 6 -4.91 -5.26 -11.51
C GLY A 6 -3.72 -5.36 -10.57
N GLY A 7 -2.53 -5.44 -11.18
CA GLY A 7 -1.24 -5.39 -10.50
C GLY A 7 -0.72 -3.97 -10.38
N TYR A 8 -0.04 -3.70 -9.28
CA TYR A 8 0.76 -2.50 -9.05
C TYR A 8 2.15 -2.93 -8.59
N SER A 9 3.17 -2.21 -9.04
CA SER A 9 4.54 -2.32 -8.54
C SER A 9 5.20 -0.96 -8.54
N ASP A 10 6.07 -0.72 -7.56
CA ASP A 10 7.11 0.28 -7.66
C ASP A 10 7.93 0.05 -8.95
N ILE A 11 8.59 1.11 -9.43
CA ILE A 11 9.57 1.01 -10.52
C ILE A 11 10.84 0.33 -9.96
N LYS A 12 10.75 -0.99 -9.82
CA LYS A 12 11.78 -1.89 -9.29
C LYS A 12 11.79 -3.16 -10.14
N GLU A 13 12.94 -3.81 -10.18
CA GLU A 13 13.07 -5.07 -10.89
C GLU A 13 12.16 -6.14 -10.28
N CYS A 14 11.36 -6.79 -11.12
CA CYS A 14 10.55 -7.95 -10.78
C CYS A 14 11.08 -9.14 -11.56
N PHE A 15 11.41 -10.23 -10.88
CA PHE A 15 12.06 -11.39 -11.50
C PHE A 15 11.06 -12.37 -12.10
N GLU A 16 9.83 -12.40 -11.58
CA GLU A 16 8.82 -13.37 -11.97
C GLU A 16 7.69 -12.76 -12.81
N PRO A 17 7.05 -13.53 -13.69
CA PRO A 17 5.85 -13.10 -14.39
C PRO A 17 4.68 -12.80 -13.44
N TRP A 18 3.85 -11.82 -13.79
CA TRP A 18 2.68 -11.43 -12.99
C TRP A 18 1.45 -12.34 -13.18
N LEU A 19 1.36 -13.04 -14.31
CA LEU A 19 0.18 -13.83 -14.68
C LEU A 19 -0.15 -14.94 -13.66
N PRO A 20 0.82 -15.69 -13.10
CA PRO A 20 0.54 -16.66 -12.03
C PRO A 20 -0.11 -16.03 -10.79
N ALA A 21 0.37 -14.87 -10.33
CA ALA A 21 -0.20 -14.17 -9.17
C ALA A 21 -1.63 -13.70 -9.43
N ILE A 22 -1.90 -13.14 -10.62
CA ILE A 22 -3.26 -12.75 -11.02
C ILE A 22 -4.19 -13.97 -11.06
N THR A 23 -3.74 -15.07 -11.67
CA THR A 23 -4.50 -16.32 -11.76
C THR A 23 -4.80 -16.89 -10.39
N ARG A 24 -3.82 -16.84 -9.47
CA ARG A 24 -3.96 -17.32 -8.09
C ARG A 24 -5.00 -16.52 -7.29
N LEU A 25 -5.03 -15.20 -7.45
CA LEU A 25 -6.05 -14.36 -6.83
C LEU A 25 -7.43 -14.65 -7.45
N GLN A 26 -7.52 -14.86 -8.76
CA GLN A 26 -8.78 -15.19 -9.44
C GLN A 26 -9.35 -16.54 -8.99
N ALA A 27 -8.49 -17.51 -8.68
CA ALA A 27 -8.89 -18.83 -8.19
C ALA A 27 -9.44 -18.85 -6.75
N GLN A 28 -9.29 -17.76 -5.98
CA GLN A 28 -9.73 -17.64 -4.59
C GLN A 28 -10.72 -16.46 -4.44
N PRO A 29 -12.01 -16.64 -4.75
CA PRO A 29 -12.98 -15.55 -4.81
C PRO A 29 -13.22 -14.84 -3.46
N GLU A 30 -12.93 -15.50 -2.33
CA GLU A 30 -13.01 -14.96 -0.98
C GLU A 30 -11.84 -14.03 -0.62
N LYS A 31 -10.77 -14.04 -1.44
CA LYS A 31 -9.58 -13.20 -1.30
C LYS A 31 -9.69 -11.96 -2.19
N TRP A 32 -9.15 -10.86 -1.70
CA TRP A 32 -9.34 -9.53 -2.30
C TRP A 32 -8.03 -8.92 -2.81
N ALA A 33 -6.92 -9.31 -2.21
CA ALA A 33 -5.59 -8.85 -2.59
C ALA A 33 -4.56 -9.97 -2.41
N LEU A 34 -3.52 -9.90 -3.23
CA LEU A 34 -2.35 -10.75 -3.16
C LEU A 34 -1.12 -9.85 -3.19
N GLY A 35 -0.17 -10.08 -2.28
CA GLY A 35 1.09 -9.35 -2.27
C GLY A 35 2.20 -10.14 -1.60
N TYR A 36 3.45 -9.70 -1.77
CA TYR A 36 4.55 -10.28 -1.02
C TYR A 36 4.43 -9.93 0.46
N THR A 37 5.01 -10.75 1.34
CA THR A 37 4.96 -10.49 2.78
C THR A 37 5.83 -9.29 3.14
N GLU A 38 5.30 -8.37 3.95
CA GLU A 38 6.08 -7.22 4.43
C GLU A 38 7.39 -7.69 5.07
N VAL A 39 8.50 -7.03 4.69
CA VAL A 39 9.85 -7.58 4.89
C VAL A 39 10.39 -7.26 6.27
N SER A 40 10.09 -6.07 6.78
CA SER A 40 10.51 -5.64 8.12
C SER A 40 9.55 -4.63 8.73
N SER A 41 9.54 -4.54 10.05
CA SER A 41 8.81 -3.50 10.79
C SER A 41 9.28 -2.08 10.48
N ASP A 42 10.49 -1.93 9.94
CA ASP A 42 11.06 -0.62 9.60
C ASP A 42 10.59 -0.09 8.25
N LEU A 43 10.04 -0.98 7.41
CA LEU A 43 9.35 -0.62 6.17
C LEU A 43 7.85 -0.37 6.39
N CYS A 44 7.35 -0.57 7.61
CA CYS A 44 5.98 -0.23 7.96
C CYS A 44 5.77 1.29 8.12
N ALA A 45 4.53 1.70 7.89
CA ALA A 45 4.08 3.05 8.14
C ALA A 45 4.34 3.45 9.59
N TRP A 46 4.91 4.64 9.77
CA TRP A 46 5.14 5.19 11.09
C TRP A 46 3.89 5.94 11.58
N LEU A 47 3.07 5.25 12.37
CA LEU A 47 1.98 5.84 13.14
C LEU A 47 2.44 5.93 14.61
N PRO A 48 2.33 7.11 15.26
CA PRO A 48 2.80 7.27 16.63
C PRO A 48 1.86 6.67 17.70
N ASP A 49 0.72 6.11 17.30
CA ASP A 49 -0.30 5.56 18.18
C ASP A 49 -0.22 4.03 18.32
N ASN A 50 -1.17 3.46 19.09
CA ASN A 50 -1.23 2.02 19.32
C ASN A 50 -1.40 1.21 18.01
N LEU A 51 -2.08 1.77 17.01
CA LEU A 51 -2.23 1.10 15.71
C LEU A 51 -0.88 0.97 15.00
N GLY A 52 -0.03 1.98 15.10
CA GLY A 52 1.35 1.91 14.61
C GLY A 52 2.18 0.84 15.29
N VAL A 53 2.05 0.73 16.62
CA VAL A 53 2.71 -0.33 17.40
C VAL A 53 2.24 -1.71 16.93
N ASP A 54 0.94 -1.90 16.74
CA ASP A 54 0.38 -3.16 16.30
C ASP A 54 0.78 -3.52 14.87
N ILE A 55 0.77 -2.56 13.93
CA ILE A 55 1.25 -2.75 12.56
C ILE A 55 2.71 -3.21 12.57
N ARG A 56 3.58 -2.54 13.33
CA ARG A 56 5.01 -2.90 13.41
C ARG A 56 5.22 -4.25 14.08
N ARG A 57 4.41 -4.62 15.07
CA ARG A 57 4.47 -5.93 15.73
C ARG A 57 4.01 -7.06 14.81
N HIS A 58 2.98 -6.80 14.00
CA HIS A 58 2.31 -7.79 13.17
C HIS A 58 2.67 -7.65 11.68
N PHE A 59 3.79 -7.00 11.35
CA PHE A 59 4.16 -6.68 9.96
C PHE A 59 4.12 -7.91 9.04
N ARG A 60 4.55 -9.09 9.52
CA ARG A 60 4.53 -10.34 8.73
C ARG A 60 3.14 -10.84 8.32
N SER A 61 2.07 -10.30 8.91
CA SER A 61 0.68 -10.56 8.51
C SER A 61 0.22 -9.63 7.39
N LEU A 62 1.01 -8.62 7.03
CA LEU A 62 0.70 -7.65 5.99
C LEU A 62 1.35 -8.02 4.67
N ILE A 63 0.69 -7.60 3.59
CA ILE A 63 1.31 -7.56 2.27
C ILE A 63 2.06 -6.23 2.09
N GLY A 64 3.22 -6.26 1.44
CA GLY A 64 4.06 -5.09 1.25
C GLY A 64 3.46 -4.10 0.25
N ASN A 65 3.68 -2.82 0.50
CA ASN A 65 3.09 -1.73 -0.29
C ASN A 65 3.79 -1.51 -1.66
N GLY A 66 4.93 -2.16 -1.90
CA GLY A 66 5.72 -1.95 -3.13
C GLY A 66 5.30 -2.81 -4.33
N ALA A 67 4.45 -3.82 -4.15
CA ALA A 67 3.95 -4.67 -5.23
C ALA A 67 2.77 -5.52 -4.74
N PHE A 68 1.66 -5.50 -5.46
CA PHE A 68 0.46 -6.28 -5.13
C PHE A 68 -0.52 -6.36 -6.30
N VAL A 69 -1.41 -7.35 -6.26
CA VAL A 69 -2.56 -7.51 -7.16
C VAL A 69 -3.83 -7.37 -6.34
N VAL A 70 -4.82 -6.61 -6.81
CA VAL A 70 -6.13 -6.53 -6.14
C VAL A 70 -7.30 -6.79 -7.08
N ARG A 71 -8.40 -7.23 -6.49
CA ARG A 71 -9.72 -7.28 -7.12
C ARG A 71 -10.43 -5.92 -7.00
N PRO A 72 -11.08 -5.41 -8.06
CA PRO A 72 -11.82 -4.16 -7.99
C PRO A 72 -13.05 -4.26 -7.09
N GLY A 73 -13.52 -3.12 -6.58
CA GLY A 73 -14.81 -3.00 -5.90
C GLY A 73 -14.92 -3.76 -4.57
N THR A 74 -13.81 -4.23 -4.00
CA THR A 74 -13.81 -4.89 -2.68
C THR A 74 -13.88 -3.86 -1.56
N PRO A 75 -14.35 -4.23 -0.35
CA PRO A 75 -14.31 -3.34 0.81
C PRO A 75 -12.91 -2.77 1.08
N LEU A 76 -11.85 -3.60 0.93
CA LEU A 76 -10.45 -3.16 1.03
C LEU A 76 -10.14 -2.02 0.05
N THR A 77 -10.40 -2.19 -1.25
CA THR A 77 -10.09 -1.14 -2.24
C THR A 77 -10.99 0.08 -2.10
N THR A 78 -12.22 -0.09 -1.60
CA THR A 78 -13.18 0.99 -1.38
C THR A 78 -12.73 1.88 -0.22
N GLU A 79 -12.40 1.28 0.93
CA GLU A 79 -11.89 2.02 2.09
C GLU A 79 -10.55 2.69 1.80
N TRP A 80 -9.64 1.98 1.13
CA TRP A 80 -8.37 2.57 0.72
C TRP A 80 -8.60 3.79 -0.20
N TYR A 81 -9.43 3.64 -1.23
CA TYR A 81 -9.74 4.73 -2.16
C TYR A 81 -10.37 5.92 -1.44
N ALA A 82 -11.37 5.68 -0.58
CA ALA A 82 -12.06 6.72 0.17
C ALA A 82 -11.12 7.46 1.14
N GLU A 83 -10.25 6.75 1.86
CA GLU A 83 -9.33 7.38 2.81
C GLU A 83 -8.24 8.21 2.11
N VAL A 84 -7.75 7.77 0.94
CA VAL A 84 -6.85 8.60 0.12
C VAL A 84 -7.55 9.88 -0.33
N HIS A 85 -8.79 9.80 -0.82
CA HIS A 85 -9.54 10.99 -1.24
C HIS A 85 -9.81 11.93 -0.08
N ARG A 86 -10.26 11.41 1.06
CA ARG A 86 -10.47 12.21 2.28
C ARG A 86 -9.21 12.98 2.70
N ARG A 87 -8.04 12.35 2.59
CA ARG A 87 -6.75 13.01 2.89
C ARG A 87 -6.40 14.04 1.83
N LEU A 88 -6.61 13.76 0.55
CA LEU A 88 -6.39 14.71 -0.53
C LEU A 88 -7.28 15.95 -0.37
N ASP A 89 -8.56 15.77 -0.04
CA ASP A 89 -9.50 16.88 0.23
C ASP A 89 -9.02 17.74 1.41
N TYR A 90 -8.53 17.11 2.48
CA TYR A 90 -7.93 17.83 3.61
C TYR A 90 -6.67 18.62 3.21
N TYR A 91 -5.78 18.02 2.41
CA TYR A 91 -4.54 18.67 1.99
C TYR A 91 -4.74 19.71 0.88
N ALA A 92 -5.89 19.73 0.20
CA ALA A 92 -6.10 20.57 -0.97
C ALA A 92 -5.85 22.06 -0.70
N SER A 93 -6.42 22.62 0.36
CA SER A 93 -6.19 24.03 0.71
C SER A 93 -4.75 24.29 1.18
N LEU A 94 -4.19 23.36 1.95
CA LEU A 94 -2.83 23.47 2.48
C LEU A 94 -1.78 23.43 1.36
N LEU A 95 -2.00 22.61 0.34
CA LEU A 95 -1.13 22.50 -0.84
C LEU A 95 -1.23 23.73 -1.75
N ALA A 96 -2.38 24.43 -1.76
CA ALA A 96 -2.52 25.69 -2.46
C ALA A 96 -1.67 26.81 -1.82
N GLU A 97 -1.54 26.79 -0.49
CA GLU A 97 -0.71 27.73 0.27
C GLU A 97 0.78 27.33 0.29
N HIS A 98 1.05 26.03 0.39
CA HIS A 98 2.38 25.45 0.52
C HIS A 98 2.61 24.33 -0.52
N PRO A 99 2.81 24.69 -1.80
CA PRO A 99 3.03 23.69 -2.85
C PRO A 99 4.35 22.93 -2.61
N GLY A 100 4.39 21.68 -3.09
CA GLY A 100 5.58 20.85 -3.03
C GLY A 100 6.61 21.22 -4.09
N ASP A 101 7.89 21.06 -3.75
CA ASP A 101 8.97 20.92 -4.72
C ASP A 101 8.94 19.53 -5.39
N VAL A 102 9.96 19.20 -6.18
CA VAL A 102 10.08 17.90 -6.87
C VAL A 102 9.97 16.70 -5.91
N TRP A 103 10.38 16.87 -4.65
CA TRP A 103 10.47 15.81 -3.65
C TRP A 103 9.50 16.00 -2.49
N GLY A 104 8.72 17.08 -2.46
CA GLY A 104 7.93 17.50 -1.29
C GLY A 104 8.80 17.74 -0.06
N SER A 105 10.04 18.20 -0.24
CA SER A 105 11.02 18.38 0.84
C SER A 105 11.15 19.83 1.32
N ASN A 106 10.49 20.75 0.64
CA ASN A 106 10.52 22.17 0.97
C ASN A 106 9.81 22.45 2.32
N PRO A 107 10.29 23.45 3.08
CA PRO A 107 9.66 23.84 4.33
C PRO A 107 8.17 24.20 4.13
N GLY A 108 7.32 23.70 5.02
CA GLY A 108 5.87 23.95 4.99
C GLY A 108 5.06 22.99 4.12
N TYR A 109 5.69 22.10 3.34
CA TYR A 109 4.95 21.10 2.57
C TYR A 109 4.08 20.21 3.48
N PRO A 110 2.76 20.10 3.24
CA PRO A 110 1.83 19.56 4.25
C PRO A 110 1.65 18.04 4.19
N VAL A 111 2.07 17.37 3.11
CA VAL A 111 1.82 15.92 2.93
C VAL A 111 3.02 15.12 3.41
N PRO A 112 2.89 14.29 4.46
CA PRO A 112 3.98 13.43 4.91
C PRO A 112 4.33 12.39 3.83
N TRP A 113 5.59 11.95 3.80
CA TRP A 113 6.11 10.96 2.85
C TRP A 113 5.19 9.73 2.66
N THR A 114 4.74 9.12 3.76
CA THR A 114 3.87 7.92 3.74
C THR A 114 2.38 8.26 3.81
N GLY A 115 2.02 9.55 3.81
CA GLY A 115 0.71 10.11 4.16
C GLY A 115 -0.45 9.63 3.29
N LEU A 116 -0.20 9.31 2.03
CA LEU A 116 -1.21 8.79 1.09
C LEU A 116 -0.99 7.32 0.72
N GLN A 117 0.09 6.71 1.20
CA GLN A 117 0.47 5.34 0.89
C GLN A 117 0.34 4.44 2.12
N SER A 118 1.46 4.03 2.73
CA SER A 118 1.47 3.02 3.80
C SER A 118 0.67 3.45 5.04
N LEU A 119 0.54 4.75 5.33
CA LEU A 119 -0.33 5.27 6.39
C LEU A 119 -1.83 5.10 6.12
N VAL A 120 -2.20 4.67 4.92
CA VAL A 120 -3.56 4.28 4.54
C VAL A 120 -3.63 2.78 4.31
N PHE A 121 -2.74 2.26 3.48
CA PHE A 121 -2.81 0.88 2.98
C PHE A 121 -2.66 -0.16 4.09
N GLN A 122 -1.65 -0.04 4.96
CA GLN A 122 -1.38 -1.05 5.99
C GLN A 122 -2.49 -1.13 7.05
N PRO A 123 -3.05 0.00 7.57
CA PRO A 123 -4.26 -0.05 8.39
C PRO A 123 -5.44 -0.77 7.73
N VAL A 124 -5.68 -0.55 6.44
CA VAL A 124 -6.77 -1.22 5.72
C VAL A 124 -6.47 -2.72 5.55
N CYS A 125 -5.22 -3.09 5.26
CA CYS A 125 -4.80 -4.50 5.24
C CYS A 125 -5.00 -5.19 6.59
N MET A 126 -4.66 -4.53 7.71
CA MET A 126 -4.90 -5.05 9.07
C MET A 126 -6.37 -5.39 9.34
N LYS A 127 -7.32 -4.62 8.79
CA LYS A 127 -8.75 -4.92 8.94
C LYS A 127 -9.18 -6.19 8.19
N TYR A 128 -8.44 -6.58 7.17
CA TYR A 128 -8.85 -7.57 6.18
C TYR A 128 -7.80 -8.69 5.98
N LEU A 129 -7.04 -9.02 7.03
CA LEU A 129 -5.97 -10.04 6.98
C LEU A 129 -6.44 -11.36 6.34
N ASP A 130 -7.63 -11.84 6.71
CA ASP A 130 -8.20 -13.08 6.17
C ASP A 130 -8.52 -13.02 4.67
N ARG A 131 -8.53 -11.83 4.09
CA ARG A 131 -8.79 -11.55 2.67
C ARG A 131 -7.52 -11.39 1.85
N LEU A 132 -6.35 -11.48 2.49
CA LEU A 132 -5.05 -11.35 1.82
C LEU A 132 -4.49 -12.74 1.45
N ILE A 133 -3.72 -12.76 0.37
CA ILE A 133 -2.83 -13.85 -0.01
C ILE A 133 -1.41 -13.33 0.05
N HIS A 134 -0.54 -14.10 0.70
CA HIS A 134 0.90 -13.84 0.70
C HIS A 134 1.55 -14.63 -0.44
N ASP A 135 2.27 -13.93 -1.31
CA ASP A 135 2.98 -14.51 -2.45
C ASP A 135 4.25 -13.72 -2.75
N ASP A 136 5.38 -14.24 -2.31
CA ASP A 136 6.68 -13.58 -2.47
C ASP A 136 7.21 -13.65 -3.92
N SER A 137 6.52 -14.34 -4.85
CA SER A 137 6.90 -14.33 -6.28
C SER A 137 6.80 -12.93 -6.90
N ILE A 138 5.90 -12.08 -6.40
CA ILE A 138 5.77 -10.70 -6.90
C ILE A 138 6.64 -9.70 -6.12
N LYS A 139 7.52 -10.18 -5.24
CA LYS A 139 8.38 -9.31 -4.44
C LYS A 139 9.41 -8.62 -5.35
N PRO A 140 9.43 -7.28 -5.41
CA PRO A 140 10.42 -6.57 -6.19
C PRO A 140 11.80 -6.66 -5.53
N SER A 141 12.85 -6.36 -6.30
CA SER A 141 14.18 -6.16 -5.75
C SER A 141 14.21 -4.97 -4.78
N PHE A 142 14.80 -5.18 -3.61
CA PHE A 142 15.11 -4.12 -2.64
C PHE A 142 16.57 -3.68 -2.72
N GLU A 143 17.29 -4.06 -3.78
CA GLU A 143 18.68 -3.65 -3.98
C GLU A 143 18.73 -2.42 -4.89
N ASN A 144 19.74 -1.56 -4.69
CA ASN A 144 20.09 -0.44 -5.57
C ASN A 144 18.95 0.52 -5.96
N HIS A 145 17.91 0.66 -5.12
CA HIS A 145 16.89 1.68 -5.26
C HIS A 145 17.23 2.87 -4.35
N ARG A 146 16.99 4.09 -4.85
CA ARG A 146 17.18 5.33 -4.08
C ARG A 146 15.95 5.63 -3.21
#